data_AF-A0A097SPV9-F1
#
_entry.id   AF-A0A097SPV9-F1
#
_cell.length_a   1.000
_cell.length_b   1.000
_cell.length_c   1.000
_cell.angle_alpha   90.00
_cell.angle_beta   90.00
_cell.angle_gamma   90.00
#
_symmetry.space_group_name_H-M   'P 1'
#
loop_
_entity.id
_entity.type
_entity.pdbx_description
1 polymer ?
#
loop_
_entity_poly.entity_id
_entity_poly.type
_entity_poly.pdbx_seq_one_letter_code
_entity_poly.pdbx_strand_id
1 'polypeptide(L)'
;MVTLTLGRKIQDITMTKKMNSDGFKADAVQLYASRLEVSYSSLAADLGVARGSLKTWVHLARKKAAMARSVTEKSVDASETPAEQCARMQAEIEQIRARNQALVVEIDKLSEERDILRKATKYFASIPS
;
A
#
# COMPACT_ATOMS: atom_id res chain seq x y z
N MET A 1 -22.55 35.06 36.62
CA MET A 1 -22.21 33.73 36.03
C MET A 1 -22.38 33.76 34.50
N VAL A 2 -21.69 34.63 33.75
CA VAL A 2 -21.87 34.73 32.27
C VAL A 2 -20.53 34.73 31.49
N THR A 3 -19.39 34.69 32.17
CA THR A 3 -18.07 34.74 31.51
C THR A 3 -17.51 33.37 31.10
N LEU A 4 -18.11 32.24 31.52
CA LEU A 4 -17.59 30.89 31.28
C LEU A 4 -18.04 30.24 29.95
N THR A 5 -19.11 30.73 29.33
CA THR A 5 -19.68 30.11 28.11
C THR A 5 -18.90 30.51 26.86
N LEU A 6 -18.30 31.71 26.83
CA LEU A 6 -17.59 32.22 25.66
C LEU A 6 -16.21 31.55 25.50
N GLY A 7 -15.49 31.32 26.60
CA GLY A 7 -14.18 30.66 26.59
C GLY A 7 -14.23 29.20 26.11
N ARG A 8 -15.24 28.43 26.54
CA ARG A 8 -15.43 27.03 26.12
C ARG A 8 -15.79 26.91 24.63
N LYS A 9 -16.65 27.81 24.12
CA LYS A 9 -17.04 27.85 22.70
C LYS A 9 -15.88 28.28 21.78
N ILE A 10 -15.02 29.20 22.22
CA ILE A 10 -13.81 29.58 21.46
C ILE A 10 -12.81 28.41 21.43
N GLN A 11 -12.63 27.69 22.54
CA GLN A 11 -11.78 26.50 22.59
C GLN A 11 -12.27 25.39 21.64
N ASP A 12 -13.57 25.08 21.61
CA ASP A 12 -14.16 24.11 20.67
C ASP A 12 -13.97 24.51 19.20
N ILE A 13 -14.13 25.79 18.87
CA ILE A 13 -13.90 26.30 17.51
C ILE A 13 -12.41 26.21 17.12
N THR A 14 -11.50 26.47 18.06
CA THR A 14 -10.05 26.34 17.80
C THR A 14 -9.61 24.87 17.65
N MET A 15 -10.17 23.95 18.44
CA MET A 15 -9.88 22.51 18.31
C MET A 15 -10.43 21.95 17.00
N THR A 16 -11.68 22.27 16.64
CA THR A 16 -12.30 21.82 15.38
C THR A 16 -11.59 22.38 14.14
N LYS A 17 -11.06 23.62 14.22
CA LYS A 17 -10.22 24.20 13.15
C LYS A 17 -8.89 23.46 13.00
N LYS A 18 -8.27 23.01 14.11
CA LYS A 18 -7.02 22.22 14.08
C LYS A 18 -7.24 20.82 13.50
N MET A 19 -8.38 20.18 13.81
CA MET A 19 -8.78 18.86 13.29
C MET A 19 -9.14 18.87 11.79
N ASN A 20 -9.35 20.03 11.20
CA ASN A 20 -9.58 20.18 9.76
C ASN A 20 -8.38 20.73 9.01
N SER A 21 -7.22 20.87 9.67
CA SER A 21 -5.97 21.27 9.01
C SER A 21 -5.50 20.18 8.04
N ASP A 22 -4.84 20.60 6.97
CA ASP A 22 -4.37 19.66 5.93
C ASP A 22 -3.32 18.68 6.46
N GLY A 23 -2.48 19.11 7.42
CA GLY A 23 -1.54 18.23 8.12
C GLY A 23 -2.25 17.14 8.93
N PHE A 24 -3.26 17.51 9.72
CA PHE A 24 -4.04 16.52 10.48
C PHE A 24 -4.77 15.53 9.56
N LYS A 25 -5.33 16.00 8.44
CA LYS A 25 -5.97 15.12 7.45
C LYS A 25 -4.97 14.14 6.83
N ALA A 26 -3.76 14.60 6.52
CA ALA A 26 -2.70 13.75 5.96
C ALA A 26 -2.28 12.67 6.96
N ASP A 27 -2.05 13.03 8.22
CA ASP A 27 -1.68 12.10 9.30
C ASP A 27 -2.81 11.08 9.55
N ALA A 28 -4.07 11.52 9.57
CA ALA A 28 -5.23 10.65 9.72
C ALA A 28 -5.34 9.62 8.57
N VAL A 29 -5.07 10.04 7.33
CA VAL A 29 -5.03 9.14 6.17
C VAL A 29 -3.85 8.18 6.25
N GLN A 30 -2.67 8.65 6.68
CA GLN A 30 -1.49 7.81 6.84
C GLN A 30 -1.68 6.75 7.93
N LEU A 31 -2.32 7.14 9.04
CA LEU A 31 -2.66 6.23 10.14
C LEU A 31 -3.69 5.18 9.69
N TYR A 32 -4.65 5.57 8.85
CA TYR A 32 -5.58 4.61 8.24
C TYR A 32 -4.86 3.64 7.28
N ALA A 33 -3.91 4.14 6.49
CA ALA A 33 -3.15 3.33 5.53
C ALA A 33 -2.21 2.32 6.21
N SER A 34 -1.65 2.65 7.37
CA SER A 34 -0.76 1.75 8.13
C SER A 34 -1.51 0.64 8.87
N ARG A 35 -2.83 0.79 9.07
CA ARG A 35 -3.67 -0.17 9.80
C ARG A 35 -4.87 -0.58 8.95
N LEU A 36 -4.63 -1.46 7.98
CA LEU A 36 -5.64 -1.98 7.06
C LEU A 36 -6.81 -2.71 7.76
N GLU A 37 -6.64 -3.12 9.02
CA GLU A 37 -7.65 -3.83 9.82
C GLU A 37 -8.61 -2.89 10.57
N VAL A 38 -8.34 -1.59 10.62
CA VAL A 38 -9.15 -0.65 11.40
C VAL A 38 -10.29 -0.10 10.53
N SER A 39 -11.53 -0.25 11.01
CA SER A 39 -12.70 0.35 10.37
C SER A 39 -12.68 1.87 10.48
N TYR A 40 -13.19 2.56 9.45
CA TYR A 40 -13.40 4.01 9.47
C TYR A 40 -14.14 4.50 10.72
N SER A 41 -15.06 3.69 11.26
CA SER A 41 -15.84 4.06 12.44
C SER A 41 -14.97 4.11 13.71
N SER A 42 -14.07 3.15 13.90
CA SER A 42 -13.18 3.09 15.07
C SER A 42 -12.18 4.23 15.03
N LEU A 43 -11.47 4.38 13.91
CA LEU A 43 -10.44 5.40 13.79
C LEU A 43 -11.03 6.82 13.84
N ALA A 44 -12.22 7.03 13.26
CA ALA A 44 -12.87 8.33 13.34
C ALA A 44 -13.32 8.66 14.77
N ALA A 45 -13.79 7.67 15.55
CA ALA A 45 -14.11 7.85 16.96
C ALA A 45 -12.86 8.19 17.79
N ASP A 46 -11.75 7.48 17.58
CA ASP A 46 -10.48 7.72 18.26
C ASP A 46 -9.91 9.12 17.95
N LEU A 47 -10.10 9.59 16.71
CA LEU A 47 -9.67 10.91 16.25
C LEU A 47 -10.68 12.03 16.59
N GLY A 48 -11.87 11.70 17.10
CA GLY A 48 -12.94 12.66 17.36
C GLY A 48 -13.53 13.32 16.10
N VAL A 49 -13.42 12.69 14.93
CA VAL A 49 -13.91 13.22 13.65
C VAL A 49 -15.11 12.43 13.13
N ALA A 50 -15.90 13.04 12.25
CA ALA A 50 -16.99 12.32 11.59
C ALA A 50 -16.44 11.23 10.65
N ARG A 51 -17.01 10.03 10.71
CA ARG A 51 -16.68 8.90 9.80
C ARG A 51 -16.69 9.32 8.32
N GLY A 52 -17.69 10.12 7.92
CA GLY A 52 -17.85 10.61 6.55
C GLY A 52 -16.67 11.49 6.09
N SER A 53 -16.10 12.27 6.99
CA SER A 53 -14.94 13.13 6.72
C SER A 53 -13.69 12.28 6.49
N LEU A 54 -13.41 11.33 7.39
CA LEU A 54 -12.26 10.43 7.24
C LEU A 54 -12.35 9.62 5.94
N LYS A 55 -13.54 9.10 5.61
CA LYS A 55 -13.77 8.40 4.34
C LYS A 55 -13.46 9.29 3.14
N THR A 56 -13.95 10.53 3.13
CA THR A 56 -13.69 11.51 2.06
C THR A 56 -12.20 11.81 1.92
N TRP A 57 -11.48 12.03 3.02
CA TRP A 57 -10.05 12.32 3.01
C TRP A 57 -9.23 11.15 2.44
N VAL A 58 -9.53 9.92 2.85
CA VAL A 58 -8.88 8.71 2.31
C VAL A 58 -9.14 8.54 0.82
N HIS A 59 -10.39 8.74 0.36
CA HIS A 59 -10.69 8.69 -1.07
C HIS A 59 -9.95 9.77 -1.86
N LEU A 60 -9.91 11.01 -1.36
CA LEU A 60 -9.23 12.11 -2.02
C LEU A 60 -7.72 11.88 -2.07
N ALA A 61 -7.12 11.36 -1.00
CA ALA A 61 -5.70 11.01 -0.96
C ALA A 61 -5.36 9.89 -1.95
N ARG A 62 -6.20 8.85 -2.04
CA ARG A 62 -6.04 7.78 -3.05
C ARG A 62 -6.15 8.32 -4.47
N LYS A 63 -7.11 9.20 -4.73
CA LYS A 63 -7.26 9.87 -6.04
C LYS A 63 -6.05 10.73 -6.36
N LYS A 64 -5.55 11.52 -5.40
CA LYS A 64 -4.32 12.32 -5.56
C LYS A 64 -3.10 11.45 -5.82
N ALA A 65 -2.95 10.33 -5.12
CA ALA A 65 -1.85 9.38 -5.35
C ALA A 65 -1.93 8.73 -6.74
N ALA A 66 -3.13 8.37 -7.21
CA ALA A 66 -3.33 7.85 -8.56
C ALA A 66 -3.01 8.90 -9.65
N MET A 67 -3.42 10.15 -9.44
CA MET A 67 -3.09 11.25 -10.35
C MET A 67 -1.60 11.58 -10.32
N ALA A 68 -0.97 11.60 -9.15
CA ALA A 68 0.48 11.80 -9.02
C ALA A 68 1.25 10.71 -9.76
N ARG A 69 0.82 9.45 -9.66
CA ARG A 69 1.43 8.33 -10.39
C ARG A 69 1.30 8.49 -11.91
N SER A 70 0.11 8.90 -12.38
CA SER A 70 -0.11 9.24 -13.80
C SER A 70 0.72 10.44 -14.27
N VAL A 71 0.94 11.44 -13.41
CA VAL A 71 1.77 12.62 -13.73
C VAL A 71 3.27 12.28 -13.69
N THR A 72 3.74 11.44 -12.77
CA THR A 72 5.12 10.95 -12.77
C THR A 72 5.40 10.05 -13.97
N GLU A 73 4.44 9.21 -14.37
CA GLU A 73 4.52 8.46 -15.63
C GLU A 73 4.59 9.41 -16.84
N LYS A 74 3.78 10.48 -16.87
CA LYS A 74 3.86 11.52 -17.92
C LYS A 74 5.12 12.38 -17.89
N SER A 75 5.70 12.62 -16.72
CA SER A 75 6.83 13.56 -16.55
C SER A 75 8.19 12.92 -16.81
N VAL A 76 8.31 11.60 -16.70
CA VAL A 76 9.52 10.86 -17.12
C VAL A 76 9.54 10.62 -18.64
N ASP A 77 8.41 10.87 -19.30
CA ASP A 77 8.09 10.37 -20.65
C ASP A 77 7.90 11.48 -21.71
N ALA A 78 8.12 12.75 -21.35
CA ALA A 78 7.89 13.89 -22.25
C ALA A 78 8.82 13.95 -23.49
N SER A 79 9.71 12.97 -23.69
CA SER A 79 10.57 12.86 -24.87
C SER A 79 10.33 11.60 -25.72
N GLU A 80 9.51 10.64 -25.26
CA GLU A 80 9.38 9.34 -25.93
C GLU A 80 7.99 9.19 -26.55
N THR A 81 7.95 8.80 -27.82
CA THR A 81 6.69 8.61 -28.54
C THR A 81 5.89 7.46 -27.92
N PRO A 82 4.55 7.44 -28.04
CA PRO A 82 3.74 6.31 -27.57
C PRO A 82 4.18 4.94 -28.12
N ALA A 83 4.75 4.93 -29.33
CA ALA A 83 5.31 3.73 -29.96
C ALA A 83 6.58 3.22 -29.25
N GLU A 84 7.49 4.13 -28.87
CA GLU A 84 8.70 3.79 -28.12
C GLU A 84 8.36 3.26 -26.72
N GLN A 85 7.37 3.87 -26.05
CA GLN A 85 6.88 3.37 -24.76
C GLN A 85 6.32 1.94 -24.86
N CYS A 86 5.53 1.67 -25.90
CA CYS A 86 5.00 0.33 -26.15
C CYS A 86 6.13 -0.68 -26.39
N ALA A 87 7.15 -0.30 -27.17
CA ALA A 87 8.31 -1.15 -27.42
C ALA A 87 9.14 -1.42 -26.14
N ARG A 88 9.39 -0.40 -25.32
CA ARG A 88 10.08 -0.57 -24.01
C ARG A 88 9.29 -1.50 -23.10
N MET A 89 7.98 -1.29 -22.97
CA MET A 89 7.13 -2.12 -22.12
C MET A 89 7.03 -3.56 -22.63
N GLN A 90 6.98 -3.76 -23.95
CA GLN A 90 7.02 -5.11 -24.55
C GLN A 90 8.35 -5.83 -24.25
N ALA A 91 9.48 -5.12 -24.39
CA ALA A 91 10.80 -5.68 -24.08
C ALA A 91 10.93 -6.05 -22.58
N GLU A 92 10.40 -5.21 -21.69
CA GLU A 92 10.35 -5.50 -20.25
C GLU A 92 9.48 -6.72 -19.93
N ILE A 93 8.30 -6.81 -20.55
CA ILE A 93 7.41 -7.97 -20.40
C ILE A 93 8.12 -9.26 -20.86
N GLU A 94 8.84 -9.22 -21.97
CA GLU A 94 9.58 -10.37 -22.49
C GLU A 94 10.74 -10.77 -21.57
N GLN A 95 11.49 -9.80 -21.05
CA GLN A 95 12.54 -10.05 -20.06
C GLN A 95 11.98 -10.68 -18.77
N ILE A 96 10.86 -10.17 -18.28
CA ILE A 96 10.18 -10.71 -17.09
C ILE A 96 9.70 -12.14 -17.34
N ARG A 97 9.13 -12.42 -18.52
CA ARG A 97 8.71 -13.78 -18.91
C ARG A 97 9.89 -14.75 -18.96
N ALA A 98 11.00 -14.35 -19.58
CA ALA A 98 12.21 -15.16 -19.65
C ALA A 98 12.76 -15.46 -18.24
N ARG A 99 12.82 -14.46 -17.37
CA ARG A 99 13.26 -14.66 -15.97
C ARG A 99 12.32 -15.58 -15.20
N ASN A 100 11.01 -15.43 -15.36
CA ASN A 100 10.04 -16.30 -14.71
C ASN A 100 10.17 -17.75 -15.20
N GLN A 101 10.36 -17.98 -16.49
CA GLN A 101 10.62 -19.32 -17.02
C GLN A 101 11.87 -19.95 -16.43
N ALA A 102 12.98 -19.20 -16.36
CA ALA A 102 14.21 -19.68 -15.73
C ALA A 102 14.01 -20.04 -14.24
N LEU A 103 13.25 -19.23 -13.50
CA LEU A 103 12.93 -19.50 -12.10
C LEU A 103 12.05 -20.76 -11.94
N VAL A 104 11.07 -20.97 -12.83
CA VAL A 104 10.24 -22.18 -12.81
C VAL A 104 11.10 -23.42 -13.01
N VAL A 105 12.01 -23.40 -13.99
CA VAL A 105 12.93 -24.52 -14.23
C VAL A 105 13.81 -24.81 -13.00
N GLU A 106 14.33 -23.77 -12.35
CA GLU A 106 15.15 -23.95 -11.14
C GLU A 106 14.32 -24.52 -9.97
N ILE A 107 13.08 -24.05 -9.80
CA ILE A 107 12.17 -24.58 -8.78
C ILE A 107 11.89 -26.07 -9.02
N ASP A 108 11.62 -26.46 -10.26
CA ASP A 108 11.35 -27.85 -10.62
C ASP A 108 12.57 -28.74 -10.30
N LYS A 109 13.77 -28.30 -10.69
CA LYS A 109 15.03 -28.98 -10.39
C LYS A 109 15.25 -29.14 -8.88
N LEU A 110 15.10 -28.06 -8.11
CA LEU A 110 15.26 -28.11 -6.65
C LEU A 110 14.20 -29.01 -6.00
N SER A 111 13.00 -29.07 -6.56
CA SER A 111 11.95 -29.98 -6.09
C SER A 111 12.34 -31.44 -6.31
N GLU A 112 12.90 -31.77 -7.48
CA GLU A 112 13.42 -33.11 -7.78
C GLU A 112 14.57 -33.49 -6.83
N GLU A 113 15.55 -32.60 -6.64
CA GLU A 113 16.67 -32.81 -5.71
C GLU A 113 16.18 -33.08 -4.28
N ARG A 114 15.21 -32.28 -3.80
CA ARG A 114 14.61 -32.47 -2.47
C ARG A 114 13.91 -33.82 -2.37
N ASP A 115 13.22 -34.25 -3.41
CA ASP A 115 12.52 -35.53 -3.40
C ASP A 115 13.48 -36.72 -3.40
N ILE A 116 14.63 -36.60 -4.09
CA ILE A 116 15.74 -37.57 -3.99
C ILE A 116 16.27 -37.63 -2.56
N LEU A 117 16.58 -36.48 -1.96
CA LEU A 117 17.09 -36.41 -0.59
C LEU A 117 16.09 -36.99 0.42
N ARG A 118 14.79 -36.73 0.25
CA ARG A 118 13.74 -37.31 1.10
C ARG A 118 13.71 -38.84 0.98
N LYS A 119 13.81 -39.38 -0.24
CA LYS A 119 13.88 -40.83 -0.46
C LYS A 119 15.12 -41.44 0.17
N ALA A 120 16.29 -40.81 0.00
CA ALA A 120 17.54 -41.26 0.61
C ALA A 120 17.47 -41.26 2.14
N THR A 121 16.96 -40.19 2.74
CA THR A 121 16.76 -40.09 4.20
C THR A 121 15.87 -41.21 4.72
N LYS A 122 14.76 -41.51 4.02
CA LYS A 122 13.88 -42.62 4.38
C LYS A 122 14.58 -43.98 4.26
N TYR A 123 15.37 -44.18 3.21
CA TYR A 123 16.13 -45.42 3.01
C TYR A 123 17.15 -45.61 4.14
N PHE A 124 17.98 -44.61 4.45
CA PHE A 124 18.97 -44.69 5.53
C PHE A 124 18.34 -44.90 6.91
N ALA A 125 17.19 -44.28 7.20
CA ALA A 125 16.47 -44.51 8.46
C ALA A 125 15.87 -45.93 8.59
N SER A 126 15.75 -46.68 7.49
CA SER A 126 15.22 -48.05 7.48
C SER A 126 16.30 -49.13 7.57
N ILE A 127 17.59 -48.77 7.48
CA ILE A 127 18.70 -49.72 7.64
C ILE A 127 18.88 -50.00 9.14
N PRO A 128 18.75 -51.25 9.60
CA PRO A 128 19.01 -51.59 11.00
C PRO A 128 20.50 -51.39 11.32
N SER A 129 20.77 -50.71 12.44
CA SER A 129 22.12 -50.42 12.96
C SER A 129 22.83 -51.66 13.48
#